data_AF-A0AAV0RMZ5-F1
#
_entry.id   AF-A0AAV0RMZ5-F1
#
_cell.length_a   1.000
_cell.length_b   1.000
_cell.length_c   1.000
_cell.angle_alpha   90.00
_cell.angle_beta   90.00
_cell.angle_gamma   90.00
#
_symmetry.space_group_name_H-M   'P 1'
#
loop_
_entity.id
_entity.type
_entity.pdbx_description
1 polymer ?
#
loop_
_entity_poly.entity_id
_entity_poly.type
_entity_poly.pdbx_seq_one_letter_code
_entity_poly.pdbx_strand_id
1 'polypeptide(L)'
;MGGVLFPDRSGATAHLQYLLLIEDWQRAGRFAWGVAVLSYLYREMGRSTLHITHSDTSLAGDLGGWVALLQFWAWERFPHLAPRHSETRAQNSEDASPRGLRWLSANSRQYGDQLFQYKLWFDAMDTVVWQPYLERALHLRGSVIHSETFRAVVPLIYFSSVMWHHPDRGLRQFGMRQHKPHPPHPEAEVRFFLRRTTRGPSRGQQLVHASRESLSFWNRRHEFVATAPYTDEELAYHSEHMEWYRDVTRRAGTRRGAAREALYDTIEHAEVSLRDSARGGGLTPDKCEDLANIMASGVAALGLERRRHPDLTVPVQPPV
;
A
#
# COMPACT_ATOMS: atom_id res chain seq x y z
N MET A 1 -23.38 -10.47 2.72
CA MET A 1 -22.66 -10.09 1.48
C MET A 1 -22.54 -8.58 1.34
N GLY A 2 -23.61 -7.84 1.03
CA GLY A 2 -23.50 -6.39 0.79
C GLY A 2 -23.03 -5.56 1.99
N GLY A 3 -23.54 -5.80 3.21
CA GLY A 3 -23.15 -4.98 4.38
C GLY A 3 -21.75 -5.23 4.97
N VAL A 4 -21.04 -6.28 4.55
CA VAL A 4 -19.72 -6.65 5.12
C VAL A 4 -18.63 -6.68 4.06
N LEU A 5 -18.90 -7.33 2.93
CA LEU A 5 -17.93 -7.46 1.84
C LEU A 5 -17.95 -6.24 0.91
N PHE A 6 -19.10 -5.59 0.80
CA PHE A 6 -19.28 -4.44 -0.08
C PHE A 6 -20.03 -3.28 0.57
N PRO A 7 -19.64 -2.86 1.79
CA PRO A 7 -20.34 -1.79 2.48
C PRO A 7 -20.22 -0.50 1.67
N ASP A 8 -21.35 0.16 1.49
CA ASP A 8 -21.40 1.49 0.90
C ASP A 8 -21.23 2.55 2.00
N ARG A 9 -21.06 3.81 1.58
CA ARG A 9 -20.90 4.94 2.51
C ARG A 9 -22.20 5.35 3.20
N SER A 10 -23.33 4.74 2.84
CA SER A 10 -24.64 5.09 3.41
C SER A 10 -24.95 4.30 4.69
N GLY A 11 -24.12 3.30 5.03
CA GLY A 11 -24.19 2.56 6.28
C GLY A 11 -25.41 1.64 6.42
N ALA A 12 -26.35 1.61 5.47
CA ALA A 12 -27.64 0.98 5.71
C ALA A 12 -28.24 0.11 4.58
N THR A 13 -27.66 0.01 3.37
CA THR A 13 -28.27 -0.86 2.34
C THR A 13 -27.28 -1.60 1.44
N ALA A 14 -27.43 -2.93 1.38
CA ALA A 14 -26.80 -3.74 0.34
C ALA A 14 -27.50 -3.47 -1.00
N HIS A 15 -26.74 -3.11 -2.04
CA HIS A 15 -27.31 -2.89 -3.38
C HIS A 15 -28.05 -4.15 -3.89
N LEU A 16 -29.25 -4.00 -4.44
CA LEU A 16 -30.12 -5.11 -4.88
C LEU A 16 -29.47 -6.04 -5.92
N GLN A 17 -28.45 -5.55 -6.64
CA GLN A 17 -27.64 -6.35 -7.58
C GLN A 17 -27.04 -7.62 -6.94
N TYR A 18 -26.81 -7.64 -5.63
CA TYR A 18 -26.31 -8.84 -4.96
C TYR A 18 -27.38 -9.91 -4.80
N LEU A 19 -28.66 -9.52 -4.65
CA LEU A 19 -29.77 -10.46 -4.54
C LEU A 19 -29.87 -11.33 -5.80
N LEU A 20 -29.69 -10.72 -6.97
CA LEU A 20 -29.65 -11.43 -8.26
C LEU A 20 -28.49 -12.43 -8.38
N LEU A 21 -27.38 -12.21 -7.67
CA LEU A 21 -26.22 -13.12 -7.70
C LEU A 21 -26.33 -14.25 -6.67
N ILE A 22 -27.15 -14.09 -5.63
CA ILE A 22 -27.34 -15.10 -4.57
C ILE A 22 -28.67 -15.84 -4.66
N GLU A 23 -29.48 -15.56 -5.69
CA GLU A 23 -30.73 -16.27 -5.98
C GLU A 23 -30.49 -17.78 -6.09
N ASP A 24 -29.42 -18.18 -6.78
CA ASP A 24 -28.95 -19.55 -6.85
C ASP A 24 -27.63 -19.71 -6.09
N TRP A 25 -27.69 -20.37 -4.93
CA TRP A 25 -26.53 -20.62 -4.08
C TRP A 25 -25.44 -21.49 -4.74
N GLN A 26 -25.81 -22.43 -5.61
CA GLN A 26 -24.84 -23.26 -6.34
C GLN A 26 -24.05 -22.43 -7.33
N ARG A 27 -24.72 -21.51 -8.02
CA ARG A 27 -24.08 -20.55 -8.91
C ARG A 27 -23.30 -19.49 -8.13
N ALA A 28 -23.84 -19.02 -7.01
CA ALA A 28 -23.19 -18.05 -6.15
C ALA A 28 -21.84 -18.57 -5.63
N GLY A 29 -21.75 -19.85 -5.27
CA GLY A 29 -20.51 -20.48 -4.82
C GLY A 29 -19.39 -20.51 -5.87
N ARG A 30 -19.72 -20.37 -7.17
CA ARG A 30 -18.76 -20.39 -8.29
C ARG A 30 -18.20 -19.01 -8.64
N PHE A 31 -18.74 -17.93 -8.07
CA PHE A 31 -18.24 -16.59 -8.33
C PHE A 31 -16.94 -16.30 -7.57
N ALA A 32 -16.06 -15.53 -8.21
CA ALA A 32 -14.79 -15.08 -7.63
C ALA A 32 -15.02 -13.91 -6.64
N TRP A 33 -15.76 -14.14 -5.56
CA TRP A 33 -16.11 -13.11 -4.58
C TRP A 33 -14.89 -12.38 -4.00
N GLY A 34 -13.79 -13.10 -3.73
CA GLY A 34 -12.56 -12.48 -3.23
C GLY A 34 -11.98 -11.43 -4.18
N VAL A 35 -11.97 -11.73 -5.49
CA VAL A 35 -11.50 -10.80 -6.53
C VAL A 35 -12.44 -9.59 -6.65
N ALA A 36 -13.75 -9.81 -6.57
CA ALA A 36 -14.74 -8.75 -6.57
C ALA A 36 -14.56 -7.79 -5.38
N VAL A 37 -14.31 -8.33 -4.18
CA VAL A 37 -14.05 -7.54 -2.98
C VAL A 37 -12.75 -6.75 -3.09
N LEU A 38 -11.68 -7.37 -3.61
CA LEU A 38 -10.40 -6.69 -3.82
C LEU A 38 -10.53 -5.55 -4.84
N SER A 39 -11.19 -5.78 -5.97
CA SER A 39 -11.50 -4.75 -6.98
C SER A 39 -12.29 -3.59 -6.36
N TYR A 40 -13.30 -3.90 -5.54
CA TYR A 40 -14.09 -2.88 -4.87
C TYR A 40 -13.25 -2.07 -3.86
N LEU A 41 -12.41 -2.73 -3.06
CA LEU A 41 -11.50 -2.07 -2.12
C LEU A 41 -10.51 -1.14 -2.84
N TYR A 42 -9.87 -1.63 -3.92
CA TYR A 42 -8.94 -0.81 -4.72
C TYR A 42 -9.62 0.43 -5.29
N ARG A 43 -10.87 0.29 -5.75
CA ARG A 43 -11.65 1.41 -6.26
C ARG A 43 -11.92 2.46 -5.19
N GLU A 44 -12.33 2.04 -3.99
CA GLU A 44 -12.63 3.00 -2.91
C GLU A 44 -11.34 3.65 -2.37
N MET A 45 -10.23 2.92 -2.27
CA MET A 45 -8.92 3.51 -1.95
C MET A 45 -8.49 4.54 -3.00
N GLY A 46 -8.60 4.19 -4.29
CA GLY A 46 -8.27 5.12 -5.39
C GLY A 46 -9.14 6.38 -5.38
N ARG A 47 -10.41 6.27 -4.96
CA ARG A 47 -11.28 7.45 -4.76
C ARG A 47 -10.78 8.31 -3.64
N SER A 48 -10.54 7.71 -2.48
CA SER A 48 -10.07 8.44 -1.31
C SER A 48 -8.76 9.18 -1.59
N THR A 49 -7.81 8.56 -2.32
CA THR A 49 -6.53 9.22 -2.67
C THR A 49 -6.69 10.37 -3.68
N LEU A 50 -7.54 10.22 -4.70
CA LEU A 50 -7.79 11.29 -5.69
C LEU A 50 -8.61 12.45 -5.10
N HIS A 51 -9.41 12.21 -4.08
CA HIS A 51 -10.13 13.25 -3.36
C HIS A 51 -9.24 14.03 -2.39
N ILE A 52 -8.11 13.48 -1.93
CA ILE A 52 -7.12 14.23 -1.13
C ILE A 52 -6.35 15.25 -2.01
N THR A 53 -6.20 14.99 -3.30
CA THR A 53 -5.48 15.87 -4.24
C THR A 53 -6.31 17.02 -4.77
N HIS A 54 -7.65 16.95 -4.70
CA HIS A 54 -8.56 18.05 -5.01
C HIS A 54 -9.16 18.55 -3.69
N SER A 55 -8.98 19.81 -3.35
CA SER A 55 -9.23 20.47 -2.05
C SER A 55 -10.67 20.43 -1.48
N ASP A 56 -11.52 19.48 -1.88
CA ASP A 56 -12.84 19.25 -1.28
C ASP A 56 -12.74 18.32 -0.07
N THR A 57 -12.29 18.91 1.04
CA THR A 57 -12.17 18.26 2.36
C THR A 57 -13.55 17.86 2.93
N SER A 58 -14.65 18.36 2.37
CA SER A 58 -16.03 18.14 2.84
C SER A 58 -16.63 16.78 2.45
N LEU A 59 -15.96 16.01 1.59
CA LEU A 59 -16.38 14.69 1.10
C LEU A 59 -15.36 13.58 1.37
N ALA A 60 -14.37 13.84 2.24
CA ALA A 60 -13.48 12.83 2.83
C ALA A 60 -14.23 11.86 3.77
N GLY A 61 -15.50 11.56 3.46
CA GLY A 61 -16.36 10.64 4.18
C GLY A 61 -15.97 9.20 3.88
N ASP A 62 -15.76 8.45 4.97
CA ASP A 62 -15.66 7.00 5.12
C ASP A 62 -15.29 6.19 3.88
N LEU A 63 -14.10 5.58 3.95
CA LEU A 63 -13.61 4.63 2.96
C LEU A 63 -14.61 3.45 2.88
N GLY A 64 -15.28 3.30 1.73
CA GLY A 64 -16.18 2.19 1.48
C GLY A 64 -15.42 0.88 1.20
N GLY A 65 -16.12 -0.24 1.15
CA GLY A 65 -15.49 -1.56 0.94
C GLY A 65 -15.05 -2.24 2.24
N TRP A 66 -14.45 -3.43 2.11
CA TRP A 66 -14.07 -4.23 3.28
C TRP A 66 -12.79 -3.70 3.95
N VAL A 67 -12.86 -2.49 4.52
CA VAL A 67 -11.73 -1.80 5.18
C VAL A 67 -11.16 -2.61 6.34
N ALA A 68 -12.00 -3.41 7.01
CA ALA A 68 -11.55 -4.33 8.04
C ALA A 68 -10.44 -5.28 7.55
N LEU A 69 -10.41 -5.65 6.27
CA LEU A 69 -9.31 -6.45 5.70
C LEU A 69 -7.97 -5.69 5.75
N LEU A 70 -7.97 -4.43 5.34
CA LEU A 70 -6.80 -3.56 5.39
C LEU A 70 -6.38 -3.30 6.85
N GLN A 71 -7.34 -3.13 7.74
CA GLN A 71 -7.11 -2.94 9.17
C GLN A 71 -6.47 -4.18 9.83
N PHE A 72 -7.01 -5.38 9.60
CA PHE A 72 -6.43 -6.62 10.11
C PHE A 72 -5.03 -6.86 9.53
N TRP A 73 -4.83 -6.56 8.25
CA TRP A 73 -3.50 -6.60 7.64
C TRP A 73 -2.55 -5.62 8.35
N ALA A 74 -2.97 -4.36 8.57
CA ALA A 74 -2.14 -3.37 9.24
C ALA A 74 -1.77 -3.81 10.66
N TRP A 75 -2.71 -4.37 11.43
CA TRP A 75 -2.44 -4.89 12.77
C TRP A 75 -1.49 -6.08 12.80
N GLU A 76 -1.49 -6.92 11.76
CA GLU A 76 -0.51 -8.00 11.63
C GLU A 76 0.90 -7.49 11.28
N ARG A 77 1.01 -6.35 10.59
CA ARG A 77 2.28 -5.84 10.06
C ARG A 77 2.92 -4.76 10.92
N PHE A 78 2.10 -4.01 11.63
CA PHE A 78 2.49 -2.86 12.43
C PHE A 78 2.00 -3.07 13.87
N PRO A 79 2.81 -3.71 14.74
CA PRO A 79 2.43 -4.00 16.12
C PRO A 79 1.97 -2.76 16.90
N HIS A 80 2.53 -1.59 16.59
CA HIS A 80 2.16 -0.32 17.21
C HIS A 80 0.74 0.15 16.87
N LEU A 81 0.19 -0.27 15.72
CA LEU A 81 -1.19 0.04 15.32
C LEU A 81 -2.19 -0.96 15.90
N ALA A 82 -1.72 -2.14 16.33
CA ALA A 82 -2.58 -3.20 16.80
C ALA A 82 -3.20 -2.85 18.17
N PRO A 83 -4.50 -3.07 18.36
CA PRO A 83 -5.13 -2.92 19.66
C PRO A 83 -4.55 -3.94 20.63
N ARG A 84 -4.34 -3.53 21.88
CA ARG A 84 -3.75 -4.39 22.92
C ARG A 84 -4.62 -5.63 23.10
N HIS A 85 -4.03 -6.80 22.88
CA HIS A 85 -4.68 -8.09 23.10
C HIS A 85 -5.12 -8.19 24.58
N SER A 86 -6.32 -8.71 24.84
CA SER A 86 -6.51 -9.44 26.08
C SER A 86 -5.70 -10.73 25.95
N GLU A 87 -4.71 -10.90 26.83
CA GLU A 87 -3.71 -11.98 26.81
C GLU A 87 -4.33 -13.40 26.72
N THR A 88 -5.62 -13.53 27.00
CA THR A 88 -6.35 -14.81 27.13
C THR A 88 -6.70 -15.51 25.81
N ARG A 89 -6.69 -14.84 24.65
CA ARG A 89 -7.11 -15.46 23.36
C ARG A 89 -5.99 -15.70 22.35
N ALA A 90 -4.86 -15.00 22.49
CA ALA A 90 -3.73 -15.13 21.56
C ALA A 90 -3.07 -16.52 21.59
N GLN A 91 -3.16 -17.22 22.73
CA GLN A 91 -2.51 -18.52 22.94
C GLN A 91 -3.36 -19.72 22.48
N ASN A 92 -4.66 -19.55 22.22
CA ASN A 92 -5.59 -20.67 22.00
C ASN A 92 -6.06 -20.85 20.55
N SER A 93 -5.52 -20.09 19.59
CA SER A 93 -5.94 -20.20 18.18
C SER A 93 -4.77 -20.29 17.22
N GLU A 94 -3.87 -21.23 17.47
CA GLU A 94 -2.85 -21.58 16.49
C GLU A 94 -3.49 -22.49 15.41
N ASP A 95 -3.33 -22.03 14.18
CA ASP A 95 -3.47 -22.73 12.89
C ASP A 95 -4.83 -22.94 12.22
N ALA A 96 -5.96 -23.06 12.91
CA ALA A 96 -7.24 -23.39 12.24
C ALA A 96 -8.28 -22.23 12.13
N SER A 97 -8.13 -21.16 12.91
CA SER A 97 -9.17 -20.12 12.98
C SER A 97 -8.97 -18.99 11.95
N PRO A 98 -10.04 -18.42 11.37
CA PRO A 98 -9.94 -17.24 10.52
C PRO A 98 -9.19 -16.11 11.22
N ARG A 99 -8.10 -15.64 10.58
CA ARG A 99 -7.15 -14.67 11.17
C ARG A 99 -7.79 -13.39 11.71
N GLY A 100 -8.87 -12.92 11.12
CA GLY A 100 -9.60 -11.74 11.60
C GLY A 100 -10.25 -11.94 12.98
N LEU A 101 -10.57 -13.18 13.36
CA LEU A 101 -11.21 -13.49 14.65
C LEU A 101 -10.32 -13.11 15.84
N ARG A 102 -8.99 -13.15 15.67
CA ARG A 102 -8.05 -12.78 16.73
C ARG A 102 -8.19 -11.33 17.18
N TRP A 103 -8.77 -10.49 16.32
CA TRP A 103 -8.90 -9.05 16.52
C TRP A 103 -10.33 -8.60 16.87
N LEU A 104 -11.31 -9.50 16.87
CA LEU A 104 -12.71 -9.14 17.10
C LEU A 104 -13.02 -8.71 18.54
N SER A 105 -12.21 -9.11 19.52
CA SER A 105 -12.38 -8.75 20.93
C SER A 105 -11.43 -7.65 21.41
N ALA A 106 -10.67 -7.05 20.49
CA ALA A 106 -9.65 -6.09 20.86
C ALA A 106 -10.31 -4.72 21.08
N ASN A 107 -10.16 -4.16 22.29
CA ASN A 107 -10.62 -2.81 22.58
C ASN A 107 -9.79 -1.83 21.73
N SER A 108 -10.35 -1.43 20.60
CA SER A 108 -9.79 -0.38 19.76
C SER A 108 -9.73 0.89 20.60
N ARG A 109 -8.51 1.35 20.93
CA ARG A 109 -8.34 2.68 21.50
C ARG A 109 -8.90 3.67 20.49
N GLN A 110 -10.02 4.30 20.83
CA GLN A 110 -10.56 5.41 20.04
C GLN A 110 -9.67 6.60 20.28
N TYR A 111 -8.75 6.73 19.37
CA TYR A 111 -7.75 7.75 19.34
C TYR A 111 -8.34 8.87 18.45
N GLY A 112 -9.03 9.82 19.08
CA GLY A 112 -9.65 10.98 18.42
C GLY A 112 -8.61 11.89 17.75
N ASP A 113 -8.97 12.42 16.56
CA ASP A 113 -8.16 13.25 15.65
C ASP A 113 -6.63 13.06 15.72
N GLN A 114 -6.19 11.84 15.41
CA GLN A 114 -4.79 11.38 15.55
C GLN A 114 -4.00 11.30 14.25
N LEU A 115 -4.47 11.94 13.18
CA LEU A 115 -3.76 11.87 11.90
C LEU A 115 -2.29 12.32 12.05
N PHE A 116 -2.02 13.32 12.89
CA PHE A 116 -0.67 13.77 13.20
C PHE A 116 0.16 12.72 13.96
N GLN A 117 -0.44 12.03 14.94
CA GLN A 117 0.25 10.97 15.70
C GLN A 117 0.58 9.76 14.83
N TYR A 118 -0.36 9.34 13.98
CA TYR A 118 -0.10 8.28 13.00
C TYR A 118 1.01 8.68 12.04
N LYS A 119 1.02 9.91 11.51
CA LYS A 119 2.12 10.40 10.67
C LYS A 119 3.47 10.35 11.39
N LEU A 120 3.51 10.75 12.67
CA LEU A 120 4.74 10.69 13.46
C LEU A 120 5.19 9.25 13.69
N TRP A 121 4.27 8.32 13.98
CA TRP A 121 4.59 6.90 14.10
C TRP A 121 5.10 6.31 12.79
N PHE A 122 4.45 6.60 11.66
CA PHE A 122 4.91 6.14 10.34
C PHE A 122 6.29 6.72 9.99
N ASP A 123 6.54 8.00 10.27
CA ASP A 123 7.84 8.63 10.06
C ASP A 123 8.93 8.05 10.97
N ALA A 124 8.58 7.66 12.20
CA ALA A 124 9.50 7.09 13.17
C ALA A 124 9.63 5.56 13.08
N MET A 125 8.88 4.91 12.18
CA MET A 125 8.75 3.47 12.17
C MET A 125 10.04 2.77 11.76
N ASP A 126 10.52 1.91 12.64
CA ASP A 126 11.70 1.05 12.47
C ASP A 126 11.33 -0.45 12.42
N THR A 127 10.12 -0.78 12.88
CA THR A 127 9.69 -2.13 13.19
C THR A 127 8.45 -2.50 12.37
N VAL A 128 8.70 -3.09 11.20
CA VAL A 128 7.67 -3.71 10.36
C VAL A 128 7.86 -5.23 10.40
N VAL A 129 6.79 -5.95 10.75
CA VAL A 129 6.81 -7.41 10.69
C VAL A 129 6.68 -7.85 9.24
N TRP A 130 7.82 -7.92 8.54
CA TRP A 130 7.87 -8.45 7.19
C TRP A 130 7.66 -9.97 7.24
N GLN A 131 6.72 -10.47 6.43
CA GLN A 131 6.50 -11.91 6.27
C GLN A 131 6.16 -12.13 4.80
N PRO A 132 7.11 -12.63 4.00
CA PRO A 132 6.87 -13.02 2.63
C PRO A 132 5.70 -14.01 2.51
N TYR A 133 5.04 -14.00 1.37
CA TYR A 133 3.97 -14.94 1.07
C TYR A 133 4.43 -16.38 1.01
N LEU A 134 5.71 -16.63 0.68
CA LEU A 134 6.34 -17.96 0.71
C LEU A 134 6.23 -18.62 2.08
N GLU A 135 6.51 -17.89 3.16
CA GLU A 135 6.41 -18.41 4.54
C GLU A 135 4.95 -18.69 4.94
N ARG A 136 3.99 -17.94 4.39
CA ARG A 136 2.55 -18.14 4.62
C ARG A 136 1.96 -19.30 3.82
N ALA A 137 2.50 -19.60 2.65
CA ALA A 137 2.00 -20.67 1.80
C ALA A 137 2.11 -22.06 2.49
N LEU A 138 3.04 -22.21 3.44
CA LEU A 138 3.14 -23.39 4.30
C LEU A 138 1.89 -23.64 5.16
N HIS A 139 1.14 -22.60 5.51
CA HIS A 139 -0.03 -22.69 6.41
C HIS A 139 -1.38 -22.58 5.68
N LEU A 140 -1.43 -21.87 4.54
CA LEU A 140 -2.62 -21.73 3.72
C LEU A 140 -2.56 -22.72 2.55
N ARG A 141 -3.03 -23.97 2.75
CA ARG A 141 -3.16 -25.05 1.73
C ARG A 141 -2.40 -24.73 0.42
N GLY A 142 -1.07 -24.91 0.46
CA GLY A 142 0.03 -24.48 -0.43
C GLY A 142 -0.15 -24.17 -1.93
N SER A 143 -1.32 -24.35 -2.52
CA SER A 143 -1.57 -24.18 -3.96
C SER A 143 -1.98 -22.76 -4.37
N VAL A 144 -2.64 -21.98 -3.50
CA VAL A 144 -3.33 -20.75 -3.93
C VAL A 144 -2.37 -19.56 -4.11
N ILE A 145 -1.49 -19.34 -3.13
CA ILE A 145 -0.58 -18.18 -3.06
C ILE A 145 0.56 -18.24 -4.09
N HIS A 146 0.96 -19.45 -4.51
CA HIS A 146 1.95 -19.66 -5.56
C HIS A 146 1.35 -19.74 -6.96
N SER A 147 0.02 -19.74 -7.09
CA SER A 147 -0.60 -19.79 -8.40
C SER A 147 -0.21 -18.52 -9.19
N GLU A 148 0.18 -18.73 -10.44
CA GLU A 148 0.46 -17.67 -11.41
C GLU A 148 -0.63 -16.61 -11.48
N THR A 149 -1.86 -16.98 -11.12
CA THR A 149 -3.01 -16.07 -11.04
C THR A 149 -2.82 -14.94 -10.02
N PHE A 150 -2.13 -15.16 -8.88
CA PHE A 150 -1.87 -14.09 -7.90
C PHE A 150 -0.79 -13.10 -8.36
N ARG A 151 0.08 -13.57 -9.27
CA ARG A 151 1.15 -12.78 -9.88
C ARG A 151 0.76 -12.20 -11.24
N ALA A 152 -0.44 -12.48 -11.75
CA ALA A 152 -0.90 -11.95 -13.01
C ALA A 152 -1.24 -10.45 -12.92
N VAL A 153 -0.67 -9.65 -13.81
CA VAL A 153 -0.99 -8.23 -13.98
C VAL A 153 -2.23 -8.11 -14.86
N VAL A 154 -3.42 -8.09 -14.25
CA VAL A 154 -4.71 -8.18 -14.96
C VAL A 154 -5.80 -7.30 -14.35
N PRO A 155 -6.83 -6.92 -15.13
CA PRO A 155 -7.98 -6.21 -14.62
C PRO A 155 -8.86 -7.11 -13.73
N LEU A 156 -9.15 -6.63 -12.51
CA LEU A 156 -10.11 -7.19 -11.57
C LEU A 156 -11.48 -6.55 -11.80
N ILE A 157 -12.47 -7.37 -12.11
CA ILE A 157 -13.81 -6.92 -12.49
C ILE A 157 -14.76 -7.01 -11.30
N TYR A 158 -15.45 -5.90 -11.02
CA TYR A 158 -16.53 -5.81 -10.03
C TYR A 158 -17.71 -5.04 -10.65
N PHE A 159 -18.69 -5.78 -11.17
CA PHE A 159 -19.80 -5.25 -11.97
C PHE A 159 -19.31 -4.29 -13.07
N SER A 160 -19.66 -3.01 -12.96
CA SER A 160 -19.30 -1.94 -13.90
C SER A 160 -17.95 -1.30 -13.61
N SER A 161 -17.22 -1.77 -12.60
CA SER A 161 -15.91 -1.24 -12.20
C SER A 161 -14.81 -2.23 -12.53
N VAL A 162 -13.71 -1.69 -13.04
CA VAL A 162 -12.51 -2.44 -13.39
C VAL A 162 -11.33 -1.78 -12.69
N MET A 163 -10.60 -2.54 -11.88
CA MET A 163 -9.38 -2.09 -11.20
C MET A 163 -8.23 -3.01 -11.59
N TRP A 164 -7.08 -2.45 -11.95
CA TRP A 164 -5.93 -3.28 -12.31
C TRP A 164 -5.22 -3.84 -11.07
N HIS A 165 -4.86 -5.12 -11.13
CA HIS A 165 -3.98 -5.77 -10.15
C HIS A 165 -2.53 -5.63 -10.59
N HIS A 166 -1.68 -5.12 -9.69
CA HIS A 166 -0.27 -4.83 -9.95
C HIS A 166 0.67 -5.56 -8.97
N PRO A 167 0.74 -6.90 -9.04
CA PRO A 167 1.65 -7.69 -8.19
C PRO A 167 3.13 -7.43 -8.50
N ASP A 168 3.43 -6.91 -9.70
CA ASP A 168 4.75 -6.47 -10.14
C ASP A 168 5.36 -5.36 -9.26
N ARG A 169 4.52 -4.62 -8.52
CA ARG A 169 4.96 -3.60 -7.55
C ARG A 169 5.41 -4.16 -6.20
N GLY A 170 5.20 -5.45 -5.95
CA GLY A 170 5.44 -6.09 -4.64
C GLY A 170 6.11 -7.46 -4.76
N LEU A 171 7.00 -7.65 -5.73
CA LEU A 171 7.68 -8.91 -6.02
C LEU A 171 8.50 -9.46 -4.83
N ARG A 172 8.98 -8.58 -3.94
CA ARG A 172 9.63 -9.00 -2.68
C ARG A 172 8.73 -9.87 -1.81
N GLN A 173 7.41 -9.66 -1.84
CA GLN A 173 6.48 -10.52 -1.10
C GLN A 173 6.46 -11.95 -1.64
N PHE A 174 6.86 -12.14 -2.90
CA PHE A 174 6.99 -13.44 -3.55
C PHE A 174 8.45 -13.95 -3.56
N GLY A 175 9.35 -13.35 -2.77
CA GLY A 175 10.77 -13.72 -2.71
C GLY A 175 11.58 -13.35 -3.95
N MET A 176 11.01 -12.53 -4.84
CA MET A 176 11.61 -12.17 -6.11
C MET A 176 12.25 -10.77 -6.06
N ARG A 177 13.24 -10.55 -6.92
CA ARG A 177 13.88 -9.25 -7.07
C ARG A 177 12.86 -8.21 -7.53
N GLN A 178 12.88 -7.06 -6.88
CA GLN A 178 12.02 -5.95 -7.24
C GLN A 178 12.70 -5.09 -8.29
N HIS A 179 12.05 -4.97 -9.45
CA HIS A 179 12.44 -4.04 -10.50
C HIS A 179 11.54 -2.79 -10.46
N LYS A 180 11.90 -1.78 -11.26
CA LYS A 180 11.05 -0.62 -11.50
C LYS A 180 9.74 -1.10 -12.17
N PRO A 181 8.57 -0.92 -11.53
CA PRO A 181 7.32 -1.41 -12.09
C PRO A 181 7.01 -0.75 -13.43
N HIS A 182 6.31 -1.48 -14.30
CA HIS A 182 5.80 -0.87 -15.52
C HIS A 182 4.81 0.25 -15.19
N PRO A 183 4.74 1.31 -16.03
CA PRO A 183 3.69 2.32 -15.90
C PRO A 183 2.32 1.64 -15.83
N PRO A 184 1.38 2.17 -15.04
CA PRO A 184 0.02 1.65 -15.05
C PRO A 184 -0.51 1.65 -16.48
N HIS A 185 -1.23 0.59 -16.87
CA HIS A 185 -1.77 0.49 -18.22
C HIS A 185 -2.57 1.78 -18.52
N PRO A 186 -2.40 2.45 -19.68
CA PRO A 186 -3.05 3.76 -19.94
C PRO A 186 -4.57 3.73 -19.73
N GLU A 187 -5.21 2.59 -20.00
CA GLU A 187 -6.65 2.37 -19.75
C GLU A 187 -7.05 2.17 -18.27
N ALA A 188 -6.10 1.91 -17.38
CA ALA A 188 -6.32 1.80 -15.94
C ALA A 188 -6.77 3.15 -15.35
N GLU A 189 -6.22 4.25 -15.87
CA GLU A 189 -6.64 5.61 -15.49
C GLU A 189 -8.00 5.97 -16.13
N VAL A 190 -8.23 5.59 -17.39
CA VAL A 190 -9.44 5.96 -18.15
C VAL A 190 -10.73 5.38 -17.54
N ARG A 191 -10.71 4.17 -16.96
CA ARG A 191 -11.93 3.50 -16.47
C ARG A 191 -12.41 3.99 -15.10
N PHE A 192 -11.55 4.68 -14.36
CA PHE A 192 -11.95 5.39 -13.15
C PHE A 192 -12.88 6.59 -13.46
N PHE A 193 -12.70 7.18 -14.64
CA PHE A 193 -13.41 8.39 -15.08
C PHE A 193 -14.80 8.16 -15.71
N LEU A 194 -15.11 6.95 -16.20
CA LEU A 194 -16.42 6.65 -16.80
C LEU A 194 -17.61 6.82 -15.83
N ARG A 195 -17.35 7.04 -14.53
CA ARG A 195 -18.41 7.38 -13.56
C ARG A 195 -18.77 8.88 -13.55
N ARG A 196 -17.90 9.78 -14.02
CA ARG A 196 -18.11 11.24 -13.92
C ARG A 196 -18.62 11.89 -15.21
N THR A 197 -18.31 11.39 -16.41
CA THR A 197 -18.42 12.22 -17.62
C THR A 197 -19.50 11.82 -18.64
N THR A 198 -20.17 10.67 -18.55
CA THR A 198 -21.18 10.29 -19.56
C THR A 198 -22.52 9.88 -18.94
N ARG A 199 -23.38 10.88 -18.69
CA ARG A 199 -24.83 10.67 -18.66
C ARG A 199 -25.30 10.54 -20.11
N GLY A 200 -25.55 9.32 -20.57
CA GLY A 200 -26.06 9.11 -21.93
C GLY A 200 -26.30 7.65 -22.32
N PRO A 201 -27.08 7.41 -23.40
CA PRO A 201 -27.47 6.07 -23.89
C PRO A 201 -26.29 5.18 -24.33
N SER A 202 -25.10 5.74 -24.55
CA SER A 202 -23.87 4.99 -24.88
C SER A 202 -23.19 4.32 -23.67
N ARG A 203 -23.62 4.62 -22.43
CA ARG A 203 -23.02 4.07 -21.20
C ARG A 203 -23.07 2.54 -21.15
N GLY A 204 -24.20 1.95 -21.54
CA GLY A 204 -24.37 0.50 -21.55
C GLY A 204 -23.42 -0.20 -22.53
N GLN A 205 -23.27 0.35 -23.73
CA GLN A 205 -22.38 -0.19 -24.76
C GLN A 205 -20.90 -0.06 -24.39
N GLN A 206 -20.49 1.09 -23.84
CA GLN A 206 -19.12 1.29 -23.36
C GLN A 206 -18.77 0.35 -22.19
N LEU A 207 -19.71 0.13 -21.26
CA LEU A 207 -19.54 -0.82 -20.17
C LEU A 207 -19.40 -2.26 -20.67
N VAL A 208 -20.21 -2.67 -21.65
CA VAL A 208 -20.12 -4.00 -22.27
C VAL A 208 -18.79 -4.18 -23.01
N HIS A 209 -18.35 -3.19 -23.79
CA HIS A 209 -17.08 -3.23 -24.50
C HIS A 209 -15.88 -3.33 -23.52
N ALA A 210 -15.84 -2.43 -22.54
CA ALA A 210 -14.82 -2.44 -21.50
C ALA A 210 -14.79 -3.78 -20.74
N SER A 211 -15.96 -4.33 -20.41
CA SER A 211 -16.05 -5.64 -19.75
C SER A 211 -15.51 -6.76 -20.62
N ARG A 212 -15.76 -6.75 -21.95
CA ARG A 212 -15.23 -7.76 -22.88
C ARG A 212 -13.70 -7.72 -22.98
N GLU A 213 -13.12 -6.54 -23.11
CA GLU A 213 -11.67 -6.39 -23.13
C GLU A 213 -11.04 -6.87 -21.82
N SER A 214 -11.60 -6.47 -20.67
CA SER A 214 -11.10 -6.94 -19.36
C SER A 214 -11.21 -8.45 -19.20
N LEU A 215 -12.30 -9.06 -19.69
CA LEU A 215 -12.44 -10.51 -19.72
C LEU A 215 -11.39 -11.16 -20.63
N SER A 216 -11.02 -10.53 -21.74
CA SER A 216 -9.97 -11.04 -22.63
C SER A 216 -8.60 -11.10 -21.93
N PHE A 217 -8.24 -10.06 -21.16
CA PHE A 217 -7.02 -10.05 -20.34
C PHE A 217 -7.09 -11.09 -19.23
N TRP A 218 -8.22 -11.23 -18.55
CA TRP A 218 -8.41 -12.23 -17.50
C TRP A 218 -8.29 -13.67 -18.02
N ASN A 219 -8.86 -13.96 -19.20
CA ASN A 219 -8.76 -15.27 -19.82
C ASN A 219 -7.30 -15.60 -20.22
N ARG A 220 -6.56 -14.58 -20.66
CA ARG A 220 -5.14 -14.67 -21.01
C ARG A 220 -4.19 -14.35 -19.84
N ARG A 221 -4.67 -14.36 -18.59
CA ARG A 221 -3.89 -13.94 -17.41
C ARG A 221 -2.53 -14.63 -17.24
N HIS A 222 -2.40 -15.87 -17.73
CA HIS A 222 -1.16 -16.64 -17.69
C HIS A 222 -0.06 -16.04 -18.58
N GLU A 223 -0.42 -15.23 -19.59
CA GLU A 223 0.52 -14.47 -20.42
C GLU A 223 1.10 -13.25 -19.68
N PHE A 224 0.46 -12.78 -18.61
CA PHE A 224 0.78 -11.53 -17.92
C PHE A 224 1.31 -11.73 -16.50
N VAL A 225 2.01 -12.85 -16.26
CA VAL A 225 2.50 -13.22 -14.93
C VAL A 225 3.80 -12.48 -14.60
N ALA A 226 3.75 -11.63 -13.57
CA ALA A 226 4.94 -10.95 -13.05
C ALA A 226 5.93 -11.96 -12.47
N THR A 227 7.14 -11.98 -13.03
CA THR A 227 8.21 -12.90 -12.65
C THR A 227 9.54 -12.18 -12.67
N ALA A 228 10.39 -12.46 -11.70
CA ALA A 228 11.77 -12.02 -11.64
C ALA A 228 12.62 -13.09 -10.92
N PRO A 229 13.96 -13.04 -11.03
CA PRO A 229 14.83 -13.95 -10.28
C PRO A 229 14.56 -13.87 -8.78
N TYR A 230 14.58 -15.01 -8.10
CA TYR A 230 14.54 -15.06 -6.63
C TYR A 230 15.79 -14.42 -6.04
N THR A 231 15.64 -13.74 -4.91
CA THR A 231 16.77 -13.13 -4.21
C THR A 231 16.44 -12.91 -2.73
N ASP A 232 17.42 -13.21 -1.89
CA ASP A 232 17.40 -12.89 -0.46
C ASP A 232 18.19 -11.60 -0.17
N GLU A 233 18.84 -11.01 -1.18
CA GLU A 233 19.63 -9.79 -1.02
C GLU A 233 18.75 -8.62 -0.60
N GLU A 234 19.27 -7.75 0.27
CA GLU A 234 18.58 -6.52 0.62
C GLU A 234 18.48 -5.57 -0.57
N LEU A 235 17.45 -4.72 -0.55
CA LEU A 235 17.24 -3.78 -1.63
C LEU A 235 18.24 -2.63 -1.49
N ALA A 236 19.28 -2.63 -2.33
CA ALA A 236 20.32 -1.61 -2.29
C ALA A 236 19.74 -0.19 -2.46
N TYR A 237 20.31 0.76 -1.72
CA TYR A 237 19.87 2.17 -1.75
C TYR A 237 19.88 2.75 -3.16
N HIS A 238 20.91 2.46 -3.97
CA HIS A 238 21.04 2.89 -5.37
C HIS A 238 20.52 1.87 -6.40
N SER A 239 19.64 0.95 -6.00
CA SER A 239 18.97 0.10 -6.97
C SER A 239 17.98 0.92 -7.81
N GLU A 240 17.82 0.55 -9.09
CA GLU A 240 16.89 1.20 -10.02
C GLU A 240 15.48 1.37 -9.42
N HIS A 241 15.01 0.34 -8.70
CA HIS A 241 13.72 0.40 -8.03
C HIS A 241 13.68 1.44 -6.91
N MET A 242 14.71 1.51 -6.05
CA MET A 242 14.71 2.44 -4.92
C MET A 242 14.84 3.89 -5.37
N GLU A 243 15.62 4.15 -6.42
CA GLU A 243 15.69 5.48 -7.03
C GLU A 243 14.35 5.92 -7.59
N TRP A 244 13.69 5.05 -8.37
CA TRP A 244 12.33 5.29 -8.83
C TRP A 244 11.33 5.47 -7.68
N TYR A 245 11.39 4.62 -6.66
CA TYR A 245 10.46 4.66 -5.53
C TYR A 245 10.57 5.97 -4.76
N ARG A 246 11.80 6.44 -4.49
CA ARG A 246 12.06 7.73 -3.82
C ARG A 246 11.58 8.93 -4.63
N ASP A 247 11.64 8.86 -5.96
CA ASP A 247 11.18 9.92 -6.86
C ASP A 247 9.65 10.06 -6.87
N VAL A 248 8.92 8.94 -6.90
CA VAL A 248 7.46 8.96 -7.04
C VAL A 248 6.68 8.91 -5.72
N THR A 249 7.34 8.61 -4.59
CA THR A 249 6.67 8.35 -3.30
C THR A 249 6.94 9.44 -2.28
N ARG A 250 5.88 9.86 -1.56
CA ARG A 250 6.03 10.68 -0.36
C ARG A 250 6.54 9.82 0.79
N ARG A 251 7.81 10.00 1.17
CA ARG A 251 8.48 9.22 2.22
C ARG A 251 8.22 9.69 3.65
N ALA A 252 7.71 10.90 3.83
CA ALA A 252 7.42 11.46 5.14
C ALA A 252 6.04 12.13 5.19
N GLY A 253 5.33 11.88 6.29
CA GLY A 253 4.06 12.51 6.64
C GLY A 253 4.23 13.84 7.37
N THR A 254 5.38 14.09 7.99
CA THR A 254 5.71 15.32 8.72
C THR A 254 6.97 16.00 8.16
N ARG A 255 7.17 17.29 8.52
CA ARG A 255 8.39 18.02 8.18
C ARG A 255 9.63 17.43 8.83
N ARG A 256 9.50 16.95 10.07
CA ARG A 256 10.59 16.29 10.80
C ARG A 256 11.00 14.99 10.13
N GLY A 257 10.03 14.18 9.73
CA GLY A 257 10.28 12.99 8.91
C GLY A 257 11.01 13.35 7.62
N ALA A 258 10.58 14.41 6.91
CA ALA A 258 11.22 14.84 5.67
C ALA A 258 12.67 15.29 5.86
N ALA A 259 12.96 16.01 6.96
CA ALA A 259 14.34 16.41 7.31
C ALA A 259 15.21 15.17 7.62
N ARG A 260 14.65 14.18 8.32
CA ARG A 260 15.33 12.90 8.60
C ARG A 260 15.65 12.14 7.32
N GLU A 261 14.69 12.04 6.40
CA GLU A 261 14.89 11.38 5.10
C GLU A 261 15.97 12.09 4.27
N ALA A 262 15.95 13.43 4.22
CA ALA A 262 16.98 14.20 3.50
C ALA A 262 18.39 13.99 4.08
N LEU A 263 18.50 13.82 5.40
CA LEU A 263 19.78 13.47 6.03
C LEU A 263 20.25 12.08 5.66
N TYR A 264 19.38 11.08 5.68
CA TYR A 264 19.74 9.73 5.24
C TYR A 264 20.23 9.73 3.79
N ASP A 265 19.53 10.44 2.91
CA ASP A 265 19.96 10.58 1.52
C ASP A 265 21.36 11.20 1.43
N THR A 266 21.60 12.26 2.21
CA THR A 266 22.90 12.95 2.26
C THR A 266 24.02 12.01 2.68
N ILE A 267 23.79 11.21 3.73
CA ILE A 267 24.77 10.25 4.25
C ILE A 267 25.10 9.19 3.19
N GLU A 268 24.07 8.60 2.57
CA GLU A 268 24.25 7.55 1.55
C GLU A 268 25.02 8.08 0.33
N HIS A 269 24.67 9.28 -0.15
CA HIS A 269 25.39 9.90 -1.27
C HIS A 269 26.85 10.22 -0.91
N ALA A 270 27.13 10.66 0.32
CA ALA A 270 28.49 10.89 0.79
C ALA A 270 29.29 9.58 0.88
N GLU A 271 28.68 8.50 1.41
CA GLU A 271 29.33 7.19 1.50
C GLU A 271 29.73 6.65 0.12
N VAL A 272 28.84 6.74 -0.87
CA VAL A 272 29.14 6.27 -2.23
C VAL A 272 30.25 7.09 -2.86
N SER A 273 30.19 8.42 -2.77
CA SER A 273 31.24 9.31 -3.29
C SER A 273 32.60 9.02 -2.65
N LEU A 274 32.65 8.75 -1.35
CA LEU A 274 33.87 8.35 -0.65
C LEU A 274 34.38 6.98 -1.10
N ARG A 275 33.51 5.99 -1.28
CA ARG A 275 33.90 4.64 -1.77
C ARG A 275 34.46 4.69 -3.18
N ASP A 276 33.86 5.48 -4.07
CA ASP A 276 34.33 5.66 -5.45
C ASP A 276 35.66 6.44 -5.49
N SER A 277 35.82 7.40 -4.58
CA SER A 277 37.10 8.11 -4.38
C SER A 277 38.21 7.18 -3.92
N ALA A 278 37.92 6.27 -2.98
CA ALA A 278 38.88 5.28 -2.50
C ALA A 278 39.31 4.29 -3.60
N ARG A 279 38.40 3.92 -4.51
CA ARG A 279 38.70 3.05 -5.66
C ARG A 279 39.46 3.76 -6.78
N GLY A 280 39.24 5.06 -6.96
CA GLY A 280 39.76 5.87 -8.07
C GLY A 280 41.06 6.62 -7.79
N GLY A 281 41.81 6.29 -6.75
CA GLY A 281 43.13 6.91 -6.47
C GLY A 281 43.11 8.12 -5.52
N GLY A 282 42.04 8.34 -4.75
CA GLY A 282 41.94 9.37 -3.71
C GLY A 282 40.88 10.45 -3.97
N LEU A 283 40.73 11.39 -3.03
CA LEU A 283 39.85 12.55 -3.18
C LEU A 283 40.53 13.62 -4.04
N THR A 284 39.96 13.90 -5.20
CA THR A 284 40.33 15.07 -6.00
C THR A 284 39.62 16.32 -5.47
N PRO A 285 40.09 17.54 -5.80
CA PRO A 285 39.42 18.78 -5.41
C PRO A 285 37.93 18.82 -5.79
N ASP A 286 37.59 18.35 -7.00
CA ASP A 286 36.20 18.29 -7.48
C ASP A 286 35.33 17.37 -6.61
N LYS A 287 35.87 16.20 -6.20
CA LYS A 287 35.17 15.26 -5.32
C LYS A 287 34.98 15.82 -3.91
N CYS A 288 35.92 16.63 -3.42
CA CYS A 288 35.78 17.35 -2.16
C CYS A 288 34.67 18.41 -2.24
N GLU A 289 34.57 19.12 -3.36
CA GLU A 289 33.51 20.12 -3.60
C GLU A 289 32.13 19.45 -3.68
N ASP A 290 32.03 18.31 -4.38
CA ASP A 290 30.81 17.50 -4.42
C ASP A 290 30.37 17.04 -3.02
N LEU A 291 31.29 16.53 -2.21
CA LEU A 291 31.01 16.16 -0.82
C LEU A 291 30.60 17.36 0.03
N ALA A 292 31.21 18.52 -0.17
CA ALA A 292 30.83 19.74 0.53
C ALA A 292 29.41 20.20 0.15
N ASN A 293 29.04 20.09 -1.13
CA ASN A 293 27.70 20.39 -1.63
C ASN A 293 26.65 19.42 -1.08
N ILE A 294 26.97 18.12 -1.05
CA ILE A 294 26.12 17.08 -0.43
C ILE A 294 25.87 17.41 1.05
N MET A 295 26.94 17.64 1.82
CA MET A 295 26.82 17.99 3.24
C MET A 295 26.07 19.31 3.48
N ALA A 296 26.29 20.33 2.65
CA ALA A 296 25.58 21.60 2.73
C ALA A 296 24.06 21.44 2.51
N SER A 297 23.66 20.57 1.60
CA SER A 297 22.25 20.23 1.37
C SER A 297 21.60 19.57 2.61
N GLY A 298 22.29 18.61 3.24
CA GLY A 298 21.82 17.98 4.48
C GLY A 298 21.71 18.96 5.65
N VAL A 299 22.67 19.87 5.79
CA VAL A 299 22.64 20.93 6.82
C VAL A 299 21.50 21.93 6.54
N ALA A 300 21.21 22.27 5.28
CA ALA A 300 20.09 23.13 4.94
C ALA A 300 18.74 22.49 5.29
N ALA A 301 18.59 21.17 5.06
CA ALA A 301 17.40 20.41 5.45
C ALA A 301 17.16 20.46 6.97
N LEU A 302 18.23 20.35 7.78
CA LEU A 302 18.18 20.53 9.23
C LEU A 302 17.95 21.98 9.68
N GLY A 303 18.55 22.95 8.98
CA GLY A 303 18.46 24.37 9.30
C GLY A 303 17.04 24.93 9.15
N LEU A 304 16.26 24.39 8.21
CA LEU A 304 14.84 24.70 8.04
C LEU A 304 13.97 24.24 9.22
N GLU A 305 14.38 23.19 9.95
CA GLU A 305 13.74 22.79 11.21
C GLU A 305 14.10 23.76 12.35
N ARG A 306 15.37 24.14 12.48
CA ARG A 306 15.89 24.91 13.63
C ARG A 306 15.38 26.36 13.69
N ARG A 307 15.11 26.99 12.54
CA ARG A 307 14.69 28.41 12.47
C ARG A 307 13.23 28.68 12.88
N ARG A 308 12.43 27.68 13.28
CA ARG A 308 11.01 27.89 13.67
C ARG A 308 10.60 27.35 15.04
N HIS A 309 11.54 26.80 15.82
CA HIS A 309 11.33 26.50 17.25
C HIS A 309 12.52 27.01 18.07
N PRO A 310 12.52 28.28 18.52
CA PRO A 310 13.46 28.75 19.53
C PRO A 310 13.14 28.16 20.91
N ASP A 311 11.86 27.90 21.20
CA ASP A 311 11.37 27.59 22.54
C ASP A 311 10.52 26.32 22.57
N LEU A 312 11.16 25.17 22.76
CA LEU A 312 10.55 24.02 23.41
C LEU A 312 11.56 23.49 24.42
N THR A 313 11.63 24.14 25.58
CA THR A 313 12.20 23.56 26.78
C THR A 313 11.50 22.24 27.06
N VAL A 314 12.23 21.14 26.90
CA VAL A 314 11.81 19.81 27.38
C VAL A 314 11.63 19.94 28.90
N PRO A 315 10.43 19.72 29.47
CA PRO A 315 10.32 19.60 30.91
C PRO A 315 11.00 18.29 31.29
N VAL A 316 12.16 18.41 31.93
CA VAL A 316 12.79 17.31 32.66
C VAL A 316 11.81 16.92 33.76
N GLN A 317 11.17 15.75 33.63
CA GLN A 317 10.49 15.16 34.78
C GLN A 317 11.57 14.73 35.79
N PRO A 318 11.42 15.05 37.08
CA PRO A 318 12.37 14.58 38.09
C PRO A 318 12.23 13.05 38.25
N PRO A 319 13.31 12.35 38.63
CA PRO A 319 13.25 10.92 38.89
C PRO A 319 12.38 10.64 40.12
N VAL A 320 11.77 9.45 40.06
CA VAL A 320 10.75 8.84 40.95
C VAL A 320 10.83 9.23 42.42
#